data_AF-A0A859QEG2-F1
#
_entry.id   AF-A0A859QEG2-F1
#
_cell.length_a   1.000
_cell.length_b   1.000
_cell.length_c   1.000
_cell.angle_alpha   90.00
_cell.angle_beta   90.00
_cell.angle_gamma   90.00
#
_symmetry.space_group_name_H-M   'P 1'
#
loop_
_entity.id
_entity.type
_entity.pdbx_description
1 polymer ?
#
loop_
_entity_poly.entity_id
_entity_poly.type
_entity_poly.pdbx_seq_one_letter_code
_entity_poly.pdbx_strand_id
1 'polypeptide(L)'
;MIFATRILESNGGAMLEPMGVVREDLKPHLVELSGSSDESINVEGLAVTPDGGLMFGFRNLVGNKAAVVTLKNVDFVLAAENNAPEFGDTAMLDLGGRGIRSIERIGERYLIVAGKPSDAAGVDYALYWWDGKPRSEPSALETQPNLTGLDPEVAMGLQDGAILQIISDDGDRCPDVEEEDPPSNERAFSSVDVRL
;
A
#
# COMPACT_ATOMS: atom_id res chain seq x y z
N MET A 1 -12.51 -7.12 4.48
CA MET A 1 -13.66 -6.43 3.87
C MET A 1 -13.12 -5.44 2.86
N ILE A 2 -13.69 -5.42 1.65
CA ILE A 2 -13.40 -4.41 0.62
C ILE A 2 -14.71 -3.68 0.32
N PHE A 3 -14.66 -2.36 0.22
CA PHE A 3 -15.78 -1.50 -0.12
C PHE A 3 -15.26 -0.30 -0.92
N ALA A 4 -16.15 0.39 -1.64
CA ALA A 4 -15.81 1.63 -2.32
C ALA A 4 -16.65 2.79 -1.80
N THR A 5 -16.10 3.99 -1.92
CA THR A 5 -16.80 5.25 -1.69
C THR A 5 -16.47 6.21 -2.83
N ARG A 6 -17.35 7.17 -3.09
CA ARG A 6 -17.00 8.37 -3.85
C ARG A 6 -16.89 9.56 -2.92
N ILE A 7 -16.00 10.46 -3.27
CA ILE A 7 -15.90 11.77 -2.65
C ILE A 7 -16.92 12.68 -3.33
N LEU A 8 -17.79 13.29 -2.53
CA LEU A 8 -18.73 14.33 -2.94
C LEU A 8 -18.30 15.66 -2.36
N GLU A 9 -18.11 16.66 -3.21
CA GLU A 9 -17.91 18.03 -2.76
C GLU A 9 -19.26 18.69 -2.47
N SER A 10 -19.38 19.31 -1.30
CA SER A 10 -20.55 20.10 -0.91
C SER A 10 -20.11 21.44 -0.32
N ASN A 11 -21.04 22.39 -0.21
CA ASN A 11 -20.78 23.69 0.41
C ASN A 11 -20.29 23.59 1.89
N GLY A 12 -20.41 22.42 2.53
CA GLY A 12 -19.93 22.14 3.88
C GLY A 12 -18.64 21.31 3.97
N GLY A 13 -17.99 21.02 2.83
CA GLY A 13 -16.79 20.18 2.76
C GLY A 13 -17.00 18.88 1.98
N ALA A 14 -15.95 18.06 1.93
CA ALA A 14 -15.97 16.75 1.28
C ALA A 14 -16.70 15.71 2.14
N MET A 15 -17.56 14.91 1.50
CA MET A 15 -18.24 13.77 2.12
C MET A 15 -17.92 12.47 1.38
N LEU A 16 -17.98 11.35 2.09
CA LEU A 16 -17.84 10.01 1.50
C LEU A 16 -19.23 9.38 1.33
N GLU A 17 -19.58 9.03 0.11
CA GLU A 17 -20.80 8.27 -0.21
C GLU A 17 -20.42 6.84 -0.58
N PRO A 18 -20.95 5.81 0.11
CA PRO A 18 -20.73 4.42 -0.25
C PRO A 18 -21.12 4.12 -1.70
N MET A 19 -20.33 3.28 -2.37
CA MET A 19 -20.57 2.82 -3.72
C MET A 19 -20.51 1.30 -3.81
N GLY A 20 -21.46 0.73 -4.56
CA GLY A 20 -21.53 -0.71 -4.78
C GLY A 20 -21.91 -1.48 -3.52
N VAL A 21 -21.45 -2.72 -3.43
CA VAL A 21 -21.63 -3.65 -2.32
C VAL A 21 -20.33 -3.87 -1.57
N VAL A 22 -20.45 -4.19 -0.29
CA VAL A 22 -19.33 -4.62 0.53
C VAL A 22 -18.98 -6.07 0.18
N ARG A 23 -17.68 -6.38 0.07
CA ARG A 23 -17.16 -7.71 -0.25
C ARG A 23 -16.27 -8.23 0.86
N GLU A 24 -16.81 -9.08 1.71
CA GLU A 24 -16.09 -9.74 2.80
C GLU A 24 -15.45 -11.07 2.36
N ASP A 25 -16.00 -11.67 1.31
CA ASP A 25 -15.64 -12.96 0.73
C ASP A 25 -14.31 -12.94 -0.05
N LEU A 26 -13.72 -11.77 -0.28
CA LEU A 26 -12.44 -11.65 -1.00
C LEU A 26 -11.22 -12.05 -0.15
N LYS A 27 -11.33 -12.00 1.19
CA LYS A 27 -10.18 -12.29 2.08
C LYS A 27 -9.60 -13.70 1.86
N PRO A 28 -10.37 -14.79 1.84
CA PRO A 28 -9.83 -16.13 1.60
C PRO A 28 -9.05 -16.24 0.29
N HIS A 29 -9.52 -15.60 -0.79
CA HIS A 29 -8.81 -15.57 -2.06
C HIS A 29 -7.45 -14.86 -1.95
N LEU A 30 -7.41 -13.72 -1.27
CA LEU A 30 -6.17 -12.97 -1.05
C LEU A 30 -5.17 -13.74 -0.19
N VAL A 31 -5.64 -14.46 0.83
CA VAL A 31 -4.80 -15.36 1.65
C VAL A 31 -4.18 -16.44 0.77
N GLU A 32 -4.99 -17.18 0.01
CA GLU A 32 -4.52 -18.23 -0.90
C GLU A 32 -3.52 -17.71 -1.94
N LEU A 33 -3.87 -16.62 -2.63
CA LEU A 33 -3.05 -16.06 -3.71
C LEU A 33 -1.76 -15.40 -3.23
N SER A 34 -1.74 -14.87 -2.00
CA SER A 34 -0.51 -14.32 -1.40
C SER A 34 0.53 -15.41 -1.12
N GLY A 35 0.11 -16.68 -1.00
CA GLY A 35 0.95 -17.79 -0.60
C GLY A 35 1.33 -17.77 0.89
N SER A 36 0.71 -16.90 1.70
CA SER A 36 0.90 -16.86 3.15
C SER A 36 0.48 -18.18 3.78
N SER A 37 1.29 -18.71 4.70
CA SER A 37 0.91 -19.85 5.55
C SER A 37 -0.01 -19.44 6.70
N ASP A 38 -0.11 -18.14 6.97
CA ASP A 38 -0.93 -17.58 8.03
C ASP A 38 -2.33 -17.28 7.49
N GLU A 39 -3.37 -17.58 8.28
CA GLU A 39 -4.76 -17.20 7.97
C GLU A 39 -4.99 -15.66 8.04
N SER A 40 -3.99 -14.93 8.52
CA SER A 40 -3.92 -13.47 8.51
C SER A 40 -3.01 -12.98 7.39
N ILE A 41 -3.51 -11.98 6.66
CA ILE A 41 -2.75 -11.21 5.68
C ILE A 41 -2.67 -9.76 6.13
N ASN A 42 -1.53 -9.12 5.86
CA ASN A 42 -1.35 -7.68 6.04
C ASN A 42 -1.25 -7.04 4.66
N VAL A 43 -2.35 -6.43 4.21
CA VAL A 43 -2.36 -5.60 3.00
C VAL A 43 -1.97 -4.19 3.41
N GLU A 44 -0.81 -3.73 2.95
CA GLU A 44 -0.29 -2.38 3.22
C GLU A 44 -0.04 -1.61 1.93
N GLY A 45 0.00 -2.28 0.78
CA GLY A 45 0.01 -1.63 -0.54
C GLY A 45 -1.35 -1.70 -1.23
N LEU A 46 -1.84 -0.57 -1.73
CA LEU A 46 -2.99 -0.51 -2.64
C LEU A 46 -2.69 0.44 -3.79
N ALA A 47 -2.84 -0.03 -5.02
CA ALA A 47 -2.64 0.80 -6.22
C ALA A 47 -3.57 0.37 -7.36
N VAL A 48 -3.96 1.32 -8.21
CA VAL A 48 -4.74 1.02 -9.42
C VAL A 48 -3.84 0.52 -10.56
N THR A 49 -4.38 -0.34 -11.41
CA THR A 49 -3.74 -0.74 -12.67
C THR A 49 -4.14 0.20 -13.81
N PRO A 50 -3.35 0.30 -14.90
CA PRO A 50 -3.69 1.17 -16.03
C PRO A 50 -5.04 0.81 -16.69
N ASP A 51 -5.45 -0.44 -16.57
CA ASP A 51 -6.72 -1.00 -17.07
C ASP A 51 -7.87 -0.96 -16.03
N GLY A 52 -7.67 -0.33 -14.87
CA GLY A 52 -8.74 -0.10 -13.89
C GLY A 52 -8.93 -1.24 -12.87
N GLY A 53 -8.00 -2.17 -12.78
CA GLY A 53 -7.91 -3.15 -11.69
C GLY A 53 -7.31 -2.57 -10.40
N LEU A 54 -7.26 -3.39 -9.36
CA LEU A 54 -6.75 -3.04 -8.03
C LEU A 54 -5.66 -4.03 -7.59
N MET A 55 -4.48 -3.51 -7.26
CA MET A 55 -3.37 -4.27 -6.69
C MET A 55 -3.42 -4.26 -5.17
N PHE A 56 -3.13 -5.41 -4.57
CA PHE A 56 -2.96 -5.63 -3.13
C PHE A 56 -1.51 -6.05 -2.88
N GLY A 57 -0.74 -5.17 -2.24
CA GLY A 57 0.63 -5.43 -1.82
C GLY A 57 0.67 -5.90 -0.36
N PHE A 58 1.43 -6.95 -0.11
CA PHE A 58 1.47 -7.60 1.20
C PHE A 58 2.77 -7.30 1.96
N ARG A 59 2.66 -7.05 3.26
CA ARG A 59 3.81 -6.89 4.17
C ARG A 59 4.50 -8.23 4.47
N ASN A 60 3.73 -9.29 4.63
CA ASN A 60 4.27 -10.61 4.93
C ASN A 60 5.12 -11.13 3.76
N LEU A 61 6.14 -11.94 4.08
CA LEU A 61 7.01 -12.57 3.08
C LEU A 61 6.67 -14.04 2.87
N VAL A 62 6.82 -14.48 1.63
CA VAL A 62 6.84 -15.89 1.24
C VAL A 62 8.19 -16.18 0.59
N GLY A 63 9.01 -17.01 1.23
CA GLY A 63 10.34 -17.33 0.72
C GLY A 63 11.23 -16.10 0.45
N ASN A 64 11.21 -15.12 1.36
CA ASN A 64 11.91 -13.82 1.29
C ASN A 64 11.38 -12.80 0.26
N LYS A 65 10.25 -13.08 -0.40
CA LYS A 65 9.63 -12.18 -1.38
C LYS A 65 8.30 -11.65 -0.88
N ALA A 66 7.98 -10.41 -1.26
CA ALA A 66 6.67 -9.81 -1.00
C ALA A 66 5.72 -10.10 -2.17
N ALA A 67 4.48 -10.45 -1.86
CA ALA A 67 3.46 -10.73 -2.86
C ALA A 67 2.75 -9.45 -3.32
N VAL A 68 2.34 -9.41 -4.59
CA VAL A 68 1.30 -8.47 -5.08
C VAL A 68 0.25 -9.27 -5.84
N VAL A 69 -1.01 -9.14 -5.44
CA VAL A 69 -2.15 -9.77 -6.11
C VAL A 69 -2.98 -8.69 -6.79
N THR A 70 -3.44 -8.93 -8.02
CA THR A 70 -4.27 -7.97 -8.76
C THR A 70 -5.68 -8.50 -8.94
N LEU A 71 -6.69 -7.74 -8.50
CA LEU A 71 -8.09 -7.93 -8.87
C LEU A 71 -8.38 -7.14 -10.14
N LYS A 72 -8.61 -7.83 -11.26
CA LYS A 72 -8.73 -7.20 -12.57
C LYS A 72 -10.08 -6.53 -12.82
N ASN A 73 -11.13 -7.05 -12.19
CA ASN A 73 -12.52 -6.68 -12.47
C ASN A 73 -13.21 -6.01 -11.26
N VAL A 74 -12.51 -5.10 -10.58
CA VAL A 74 -12.96 -4.50 -9.30
C VAL A 74 -14.35 -3.86 -9.39
N ASP A 75 -14.64 -3.08 -10.44
CA ASP A 75 -15.95 -2.44 -10.62
C ASP A 75 -17.09 -3.47 -10.77
N PHE A 76 -16.84 -4.56 -11.48
CA PHE A 76 -17.81 -5.65 -11.63
C PHE A 76 -18.04 -6.35 -10.29
N VAL A 77 -16.98 -6.65 -9.55
CA VAL A 77 -17.03 -7.32 -8.24
C VAL A 77 -17.79 -6.48 -7.22
N LEU A 78 -17.60 -5.16 -7.22
CA LEU A 78 -18.29 -4.27 -6.29
C LEU A 78 -19.73 -3.94 -6.73
N ALA A 79 -20.16 -4.30 -7.94
CA ALA A 79 -21.53 -4.03 -8.39
C ALA A 79 -22.59 -4.95 -7.75
N ALA A 80 -22.22 -6.18 -7.34
CA ALA A 80 -23.15 -7.13 -6.70
C ALA A 80 -22.40 -8.21 -5.89
N GLU A 81 -23.00 -8.67 -4.78
CA GLU A 81 -22.38 -9.64 -3.86
C GLU A 81 -22.00 -10.96 -4.54
N ASN A 82 -22.79 -11.40 -5.52
CA ASN A 82 -22.58 -12.68 -6.22
C ASN A 82 -21.64 -12.58 -7.43
N ASN A 83 -21.08 -11.40 -7.74
CA ASN A 83 -20.17 -11.25 -8.87
C ASN A 83 -18.81 -11.87 -8.57
N ALA A 84 -18.36 -12.79 -9.42
CA ALA A 84 -17.11 -13.51 -9.19
C ALA A 84 -15.88 -12.61 -9.41
N PRO A 85 -14.89 -12.64 -8.49
CA PRO A 85 -13.62 -11.94 -8.68
C PRO A 85 -12.74 -12.65 -9.72
N GLU A 86 -12.06 -11.86 -10.56
CA GLU A 86 -11.03 -12.32 -11.46
C GLU A 86 -9.67 -11.77 -11.00
N PHE A 87 -8.84 -12.67 -10.47
CA PHE A 87 -7.49 -12.33 -10.07
C PHE A 87 -6.47 -12.59 -11.20
N GLY A 88 -5.43 -11.78 -11.26
CA GLY A 88 -4.25 -12.01 -12.11
C GLY A 88 -3.19 -12.88 -11.45
N ASP A 89 -2.10 -13.12 -12.19
CA ASP A 89 -0.92 -13.79 -11.65
C ASP A 89 -0.35 -13.01 -10.47
N THR A 90 -0.02 -13.70 -9.37
CA THR A 90 0.67 -13.10 -8.22
C THR A 90 2.10 -12.72 -8.61
N ALA A 91 2.48 -11.47 -8.37
CA ALA A 91 3.86 -11.02 -8.47
C ALA A 91 4.60 -11.36 -7.18
N MET A 92 5.78 -11.99 -7.28
CA MET A 92 6.65 -12.26 -6.13
C MET A 92 7.90 -11.39 -6.24
N LEU A 93 7.90 -10.28 -5.50
CA LEU A 93 8.91 -9.23 -5.59
C LEU A 93 10.05 -9.48 -4.60
N ASP A 94 11.27 -9.51 -5.11
CA ASP A 94 12.47 -9.49 -4.26
C ASP A 94 12.79 -8.05 -3.87
N LEU A 95 12.50 -7.71 -2.63
CA LEU A 95 12.75 -6.38 -2.06
C LEU A 95 13.88 -6.42 -1.01
N GLY A 96 14.76 -7.43 -1.10
CA GLY A 96 15.87 -7.62 -0.17
C GLY A 96 15.40 -8.00 1.23
N GLY A 97 14.46 -8.95 1.33
CA GLY A 97 13.88 -9.40 2.60
C GLY A 97 12.92 -8.40 3.27
N ARG A 98 12.33 -7.49 2.47
CA ARG A 98 11.38 -6.47 2.92
C ARG A 98 9.97 -6.75 2.42
N GLY A 99 8.99 -6.48 3.27
CA GLY A 99 7.58 -6.45 2.91
C GLY A 99 7.21 -5.17 2.19
N ILE A 100 6.03 -5.14 1.57
CA ILE A 100 5.46 -3.90 1.01
C ILE A 100 4.80 -3.10 2.13
N ARG A 101 5.13 -1.80 2.22
CA ARG A 101 4.49 -0.81 3.10
C ARG A 101 3.56 0.14 2.35
N SER A 102 3.85 0.39 1.08
CA SER A 102 3.01 1.21 0.21
C SER A 102 3.35 0.91 -1.25
N ILE A 103 2.38 1.10 -2.14
CA ILE A 103 2.56 1.05 -3.59
C ILE A 103 1.88 2.28 -4.15
N GLU A 104 2.62 3.09 -4.90
CA GLU A 104 2.07 4.27 -5.57
C GLU A 104 2.33 4.19 -7.08
N ARG A 105 1.29 4.47 -7.89
CA ARG A 105 1.45 4.49 -9.35
C ARG A 105 1.93 5.87 -9.79
N ILE A 106 3.11 5.92 -10.41
CA ILE A 106 3.71 7.14 -10.98
C ILE A 106 3.91 6.94 -12.48
N GLY A 107 3.07 7.61 -13.27
CA GLY A 107 2.99 7.38 -14.71
C GLY A 107 2.65 5.91 -15.01
N GLU A 108 3.53 5.23 -15.74
CA GLU A 108 3.36 3.82 -16.13
C GLU A 108 4.14 2.84 -15.24
N ARG A 109 4.67 3.31 -14.10
CA ARG A 109 5.42 2.48 -13.15
C ARG A 109 4.83 2.61 -11.75
N TYR A 110 5.31 1.75 -10.88
CA TYR A 110 4.95 1.72 -9.47
C TYR A 110 6.19 1.98 -8.65
N LEU A 111 6.08 2.92 -7.72
CA LEU A 111 7.06 3.09 -6.67
C LEU A 111 6.57 2.34 -5.44
N ILE A 112 7.43 1.49 -4.90
CA ILE A 112 7.15 0.65 -3.74
C ILE A 112 7.99 1.17 -2.59
N VAL A 113 7.33 1.49 -1.47
CA VAL A 113 8.02 1.62 -0.18
C VAL A 113 8.08 0.23 0.41
N ALA A 114 9.29 -0.31 0.56
CA ALA A 114 9.53 -1.61 1.14
C ALA A 114 10.11 -1.45 2.54
N GLY A 115 9.65 -2.26 3.49
CA GLY A 115 10.00 -2.13 4.90
C GLY A 115 9.98 -3.44 5.66
N LYS A 116 9.89 -3.33 6.98
CA LYS A 116 9.95 -4.46 7.91
C LYS A 116 8.78 -5.43 7.69
N PRO A 117 9.02 -6.71 7.38
CA PRO A 117 7.93 -7.68 7.21
C PRO A 117 7.19 -8.03 8.52
N SER A 118 7.76 -7.67 9.67
CA SER A 118 7.16 -7.75 11.01
C SER A 118 7.87 -6.76 11.93
N ASP A 119 7.30 -6.42 13.09
CA ASP A 119 7.88 -5.39 13.99
C ASP A 119 9.25 -5.81 14.56
N ALA A 120 9.49 -7.12 14.65
CA ALA A 120 10.75 -7.67 15.12
C ALA A 120 11.86 -7.69 14.04
N ALA A 121 11.56 -7.35 12.79
CA ALA A 121 12.52 -7.45 11.70
C ALA A 121 13.57 -6.32 11.75
N GLY A 122 14.85 -6.70 11.68
CA GLY A 122 15.99 -5.78 11.69
C GLY A 122 16.39 -5.26 10.30
N VAL A 123 15.41 -4.96 9.44
CA VAL A 123 15.65 -4.39 8.09
C VAL A 123 15.16 -2.93 8.04
N ASP A 124 15.93 -2.06 7.40
CA ASP A 124 15.54 -0.66 7.17
C ASP A 124 14.54 -0.53 6.01
N TYR A 125 13.99 0.65 5.78
CA TYR A 125 13.14 0.94 4.62
C TYR A 125 13.96 1.19 3.36
N ALA A 126 13.38 0.88 2.20
CA ALA A 126 13.98 1.15 0.89
C ALA A 126 12.89 1.35 -0.17
N LEU A 127 13.21 2.15 -1.19
CA LEU A 127 12.33 2.44 -2.32
C LEU A 127 12.74 1.60 -3.54
N TYR A 128 11.74 1.09 -4.25
CA TYR A 128 11.91 0.31 -5.48
C TYR A 128 10.96 0.79 -6.57
N TRP A 129 11.46 0.81 -7.81
CA TRP A 129 10.64 0.91 -9.01
C TRP A 129 10.23 -0.47 -9.50
N TRP A 130 8.97 -0.61 -9.91
CA TRP A 130 8.43 -1.80 -10.54
C TRP A 130 7.55 -1.41 -11.75
N ASP A 131 7.49 -2.26 -12.78
CA ASP A 131 6.71 -1.96 -14.00
C ASP A 131 5.28 -2.53 -13.96
N GLY A 132 4.87 -3.08 -12.81
CA GLY A 132 3.54 -3.65 -12.61
C GLY A 132 3.33 -5.05 -13.18
N LYS A 133 4.36 -5.68 -13.78
CA LYS A 133 4.22 -7.01 -14.39
C LYS A 133 4.63 -8.11 -13.40
N PRO A 134 3.84 -9.20 -13.26
CA PRO A 134 4.08 -10.25 -12.28
C PRO A 134 5.46 -10.94 -12.34
N ARG A 135 6.10 -10.94 -13.51
CA ARG A 135 7.40 -11.59 -13.74
C ARG A 135 8.58 -10.62 -13.86
N SER A 136 8.33 -9.32 -13.76
CA SER A 136 9.39 -8.31 -13.78
C SER A 136 9.99 -8.15 -12.40
N GLU A 137 11.31 -8.01 -12.35
CA GLU A 137 12.03 -7.73 -11.11
C GLU A 137 11.93 -6.23 -10.77
N PRO A 138 11.72 -5.88 -9.48
CA PRO A 138 11.82 -4.50 -9.05
C PRO A 138 13.28 -4.03 -9.07
N SER A 139 13.50 -2.76 -9.38
CA SER A 139 14.82 -2.12 -9.33
C SER A 139 14.85 -1.12 -8.19
N ALA A 140 15.83 -1.21 -7.29
CA ALA A 140 16.00 -0.22 -6.22
C ALA A 140 16.11 1.20 -6.81
N LEU A 141 15.52 2.19 -6.12
CA LEU A 141 15.72 3.60 -6.46
C LEU A 141 17.21 3.93 -6.38
N GLU A 142 17.73 4.65 -7.39
CA GLU A 142 19.16 4.91 -7.55
C GLU A 142 19.77 5.60 -6.32
N THR A 143 19.05 6.58 -5.77
CA THR A 143 19.42 7.24 -4.51
C THR A 143 18.32 7.00 -3.49
N GLN A 144 18.64 6.22 -2.45
CA GLN A 144 17.70 5.95 -1.36
C GLN A 144 17.57 7.21 -0.46
N PRO A 145 16.34 7.63 -0.12
CA PRO A 145 16.15 8.67 0.88
C PRO A 145 16.59 8.18 2.27
N ASN A 146 16.99 9.11 3.13
CA ASN A 146 17.22 8.77 4.53
C ASN A 146 15.87 8.68 5.26
N LEU A 147 15.46 7.46 5.58
CA LEU A 147 14.22 7.15 6.31
C LEU A 147 14.49 6.77 7.77
N THR A 148 15.68 7.08 8.29
CA THR A 148 16.03 6.77 9.68
C THR A 148 15.09 7.48 10.64
N GLY A 149 14.52 6.73 11.58
CA GLY A 149 13.58 7.25 12.58
C GLY A 149 12.11 7.23 12.13
N LEU A 150 11.86 7.01 10.84
CA LEU A 150 10.52 6.90 10.28
C LEU A 150 10.05 5.45 10.27
N ASP A 151 8.73 5.27 10.38
CA ASP A 151 8.00 4.08 10.00
C ASP A 151 6.95 4.40 8.90
N PRO A 152 7.36 4.46 7.62
CA PRO A 152 6.50 4.78 6.50
C PRO A 152 5.27 3.87 6.37
N GLU A 153 4.10 4.49 6.24
CA GLU A 153 2.81 3.82 6.03
C GLU A 153 2.16 4.18 4.69
N VAL A 154 2.44 5.38 4.16
CA VAL A 154 1.85 5.85 2.90
C VAL A 154 2.88 6.59 2.07
N ALA A 155 2.85 6.39 0.75
CA ALA A 155 3.56 7.22 -0.20
C ALA A 155 2.59 7.75 -1.26
N MET A 156 2.72 9.01 -1.62
CA MET A 156 1.86 9.67 -2.61
C MET A 156 2.69 10.46 -3.61
N GLY A 157 2.38 10.29 -4.89
CA GLY A 157 2.96 11.09 -5.97
C GLY A 157 2.32 12.48 -5.99
N LEU A 158 3.12 13.52 -5.83
CA LEU A 158 2.75 14.92 -5.96
C LEU A 158 3.41 15.52 -7.20
N GLN A 159 2.83 16.61 -7.72
CA GLN A 159 3.37 17.36 -8.86
C GLN A 159 3.66 16.45 -10.06
N ASP A 160 2.64 15.67 -10.48
CA ASP A 160 2.73 14.70 -11.58
C ASP A 160 3.85 13.66 -11.40
N GLY A 161 4.21 13.35 -10.15
CA GLY A 161 5.23 12.35 -9.80
C GLY A 161 6.64 12.91 -9.67
N ALA A 162 6.84 14.24 -9.69
CA ALA A 162 8.14 14.84 -9.44
C ALA A 162 8.56 14.81 -7.96
N ILE A 163 7.57 14.74 -7.06
CA ILE A 163 7.79 14.64 -5.62
C ILE A 163 7.01 13.43 -5.12
N LEU A 164 7.64 12.59 -4.32
CA LEU A 164 6.98 11.59 -3.52
C LEU A 164 6.91 12.09 -2.08
N GLN A 165 5.71 12.30 -1.56
CA GLN A 165 5.52 12.52 -0.14
C GLN A 165 5.34 11.18 0.56
N ILE A 166 6.21 10.89 1.52
CA ILE A 166 6.11 9.72 2.40
C ILE A 166 5.56 10.19 3.73
N ILE A 167 4.49 9.56 4.19
CA ILE A 167 3.85 9.78 5.49
C ILE A 167 4.14 8.58 6.38
N SER A 168 4.45 8.87 7.64
CA SER A 168 4.99 7.91 8.60
C SER A 168 4.16 7.88 9.87
N ASP A 169 3.87 6.68 10.37
CA ASP A 169 3.31 6.47 11.70
C ASP A 169 4.43 6.04 12.65
N ASP A 170 5.02 7.01 13.35
CA ASP A 170 6.18 6.76 14.19
C ASP A 170 5.81 6.10 15.53
N GLY A 171 4.55 5.69 15.72
CA GLY A 171 4.01 5.20 16.98
C GLY A 171 4.17 6.25 18.09
N ASP A 172 4.62 5.82 19.26
CA ASP A 172 4.83 6.72 20.40
C ASP A 172 6.06 7.63 20.25
N ARG A 173 6.79 7.55 19.13
CA ARG A 173 7.96 8.40 18.87
C ARG A 173 7.52 9.76 18.31
N CYS A 174 6.82 10.53 19.12
CA CYS A 174 6.51 11.93 18.85
C CYS A 174 7.50 12.83 19.60
N PRO A 175 8.57 13.36 18.97
CA PRO A 175 9.54 14.19 19.69
C PRO A 175 8.95 15.49 20.23
N ASP A 176 7.85 15.97 19.64
CA ASP A 176 7.20 17.22 20.02
C ASP A 176 6.03 17.03 21.01
N VAL A 177 5.67 15.79 21.36
CA VAL A 177 4.62 15.50 22.33
C VAL A 177 5.07 14.39 23.28
N GLU A 178 5.33 14.74 24.53
CA GLU A 178 5.70 13.77 25.58
C GLU A 178 4.53 12.88 26.04
N GLU A 179 3.29 13.24 25.67
CA GLU A 179 2.09 12.47 25.98
C GLU A 179 1.84 11.39 24.91
N GLU A 180 1.56 10.16 25.36
CA GLU A 180 1.18 9.00 24.52
C GLU A 180 -0.13 9.26 23.73
N ASP A 181 -0.92 10.25 24.14
CA ASP A 181 -2.25 10.52 23.60
C ASP A 181 -2.54 12.03 23.51
N PRO A 182 -1.83 12.80 22.66
CA PRO A 182 -1.95 14.25 22.61
C PRO A 182 -3.40 14.72 22.40
N PRO A 183 -3.72 15.97 22.77
CA PRO A 183 -4.93 16.64 22.29
C PRO A 183 -5.08 16.46 20.77
N SER A 184 -6.31 16.29 20.28
CA SER A 184 -6.56 15.95 18.86
C SER A 184 -5.97 16.96 17.87
N ASN A 185 -5.77 18.22 18.29
CA ASN A 185 -5.14 19.29 17.51
C ASN A 185 -3.60 19.23 17.47
N GLU A 186 -2.99 18.31 18.20
CA GLU A 186 -1.54 18.10 18.29
C GLU A 186 -1.12 16.73 17.71
N ARG A 187 -2.09 15.87 17.38
CA ARG A 187 -1.86 14.60 16.67
C ARG A 187 -1.52 14.88 15.20
N ALA A 188 -0.35 14.44 14.77
CA ALA A 188 0.08 14.55 13.38
C ALA A 188 0.91 13.33 12.98
N PHE A 189 0.89 13.01 11.68
CA PHE A 189 1.86 12.10 11.09
C PHE A 189 3.08 12.88 10.64
N SER A 190 4.27 12.33 10.84
CA SER A 190 5.48 12.91 10.27
C SER A 190 5.52 12.61 8.76
N SER A 191 6.23 13.46 8.01
CA SER A 191 6.36 13.26 6.56
C SER A 191 7.69 13.76 6.03
N VAL A 192 8.11 13.18 4.91
CA VAL A 192 9.30 13.60 4.15
C VAL A 192 8.98 13.63 2.67
N ASP A 193 9.47 14.66 1.99
CA ASP A 193 9.39 14.80 0.54
C ASP A 193 10.67 14.25 -0.11
N VAL A 194 10.51 13.32 -1.05
CA VAL A 194 11.59 12.74 -1.85
C VAL A 194 11.42 13.22 -3.28
N ARG A 195 12.46 13.83 -3.86
CA ARG A 195 12.45 14.18 -5.29
C ARG A 195 12.83 12.97 -6.13
N LEU A 196 12.04 12.73 -7.19
CA LEU A 196 12.20 11.61 -8.13
C LEU A 196 12.88 12.04 -9.43
#